data_AF-A0A363TNJ6-F1
#
_entry.id   AF-A0A363TNJ6-F1
#
_cell.length_a   1.000
_cell.length_b   1.000
_cell.length_c   1.000
_cell.angle_alpha   90.00
_cell.angle_beta   90.00
_cell.angle_gamma   90.00
#
_symmetry.space_group_name_H-M   'P 1'
#
loop_
_entity.id
_entity.type
_entity.pdbx_description
1 polymer ?
#
loop_
_entity_poly.entity_id
_entity_poly.type
_entity_poly.pdbx_seq_one_letter_code
_entity_poly.pdbx_strand_id
1 'polypeptide(L)'
;MNLKELKGMRIGELTEIAKSLNVDGAAGLKKQELIFAILQAQTDQEVIVSGEGTLEVLPDGYGFLRSPDSNYLPGPDDIYVSPSQIRRFGLRTGDTISGQIRAPKGDERYFALLKVEKINYEDPEISKDKILFDNLTPLYPQEKFTMEYAHDNYATRIIDLIAPIGKGQRALITSPPRAGKTIILQNIANALTKNHPEVVLIVLLIDERPEEVTDMQRSVKGEVISSTFDEPAQRHVQVAEMVLEKAKRLVEHKKDVVILLD
;
A
#
# COMPACT_ATOMS: atom_id res chain seq x y z
N MET A 1 8.45 -11.52 -14.73
CA MET A 1 7.95 -12.01 -13.43
C MET A 1 7.88 -10.81 -12.49
N ASN A 2 6.86 -10.70 -11.63
CA ASN A 2 6.69 -9.54 -10.76
C ASN A 2 7.30 -9.79 -9.37
N LEU A 3 8.03 -8.81 -8.82
CA LEU A 3 8.56 -8.87 -7.45
C LEU A 3 7.46 -9.19 -6.41
N LYS A 4 6.25 -8.64 -6.59
CA LYS A 4 5.10 -8.88 -5.71
C LYS A 4 4.65 -10.36 -5.72
N GLU A 5 4.68 -11.00 -6.88
CA GLU A 5 4.32 -12.42 -7.03
C GLU A 5 5.33 -13.31 -6.28
N LEU A 6 6.63 -13.03 -6.42
CA LEU A 6 7.68 -13.77 -5.73
C LEU A 6 7.59 -13.62 -4.20
N LYS A 7 7.22 -12.44 -3.70
CA LYS A 7 6.97 -12.23 -2.27
C LYS A 7 5.79 -13.06 -1.76
N GLY A 8 4.75 -13.24 -2.56
CA GLY A 8 3.57 -14.05 -2.22
C GLY A 8 3.81 -15.56 -2.20
N MET A 9 4.82 -16.05 -2.92
CA MET A 9 5.11 -17.48 -3.04
C MET A 9 5.62 -18.12 -1.74
N ARG A 10 5.39 -19.43 -1.61
CA ARG A 10 5.94 -20.24 -0.50
C ARG A 10 7.41 -20.51 -0.72
N ILE A 11 8.16 -20.72 0.37
CA ILE A 11 9.62 -20.95 0.28
C ILE A 11 9.97 -22.19 -0.58
N GLY A 12 9.12 -23.23 -0.57
CA GLY A 12 9.28 -24.40 -1.42
C GLY A 12 9.23 -24.07 -2.91
N GLU A 13 8.22 -23.31 -3.33
CA GLU A 13 8.04 -22.85 -4.72
C GLU A 13 9.21 -21.97 -5.17
N LEU A 14 9.65 -21.05 -4.31
CA LEU A 14 10.83 -20.21 -4.57
C LEU A 14 12.09 -21.06 -4.73
N THR A 15 12.25 -22.12 -3.93
CA THR A 15 13.41 -23.00 -4.01
C THR A 15 13.41 -23.80 -5.32
N GLU A 16 12.24 -24.22 -5.81
CA GLU A 16 12.10 -24.88 -7.12
C GLU A 16 12.44 -23.94 -8.27
N ILE A 17 11.95 -22.69 -8.22
CA ILE A 17 12.29 -21.66 -9.20
C ILE A 17 13.80 -21.40 -9.19
N ALA A 18 14.40 -21.22 -8.02
CA ALA A 18 15.84 -21.00 -7.88
C ALA A 18 16.67 -22.15 -8.45
N LYS A 19 16.26 -23.41 -8.21
CA LYS A 19 16.89 -24.59 -8.82
C LYS A 19 16.77 -24.60 -10.34
N SER A 20 15.60 -24.24 -10.89
CA SER A 20 15.41 -24.16 -12.34
C SER A 20 16.30 -23.10 -13.01
N LEU A 21 16.69 -22.06 -12.26
CA LEU A 21 17.56 -20.99 -12.70
C LEU A 21 19.05 -21.24 -12.37
N ASN A 22 19.41 -22.43 -11.86
CA ASN A 22 20.76 -22.80 -11.44
C ASN A 22 21.36 -21.87 -10.36
N VAL A 23 20.54 -21.42 -9.40
CA VAL A 23 21.03 -20.67 -8.24
C VAL A 23 21.68 -21.61 -7.23
N ASP A 24 23.00 -21.45 -7.02
CA ASP A 24 23.76 -22.24 -6.05
C ASP A 24 23.32 -21.98 -4.60
N GLY A 25 23.23 -23.03 -3.80
CA GLY A 25 22.94 -22.90 -2.36
C GLY A 25 21.51 -22.48 -2.01
N ALA A 26 20.57 -22.48 -2.97
CA ALA A 26 19.19 -21.99 -2.80
C ALA A 26 18.46 -22.52 -1.56
N ALA A 27 18.72 -23.77 -1.14
CA ALA A 27 18.07 -24.39 0.02
C ALA A 27 18.51 -23.80 1.38
N GLY A 28 19.66 -23.13 1.44
CA GLY A 28 20.19 -22.50 2.67
C GLY A 28 19.87 -21.00 2.80
N LEU A 29 19.32 -20.39 1.75
CA LEU A 29 19.04 -18.95 1.71
C LEU A 29 17.75 -18.61 2.46
N LYS A 30 17.73 -17.45 3.10
CA LYS A 30 16.48 -16.88 3.63
C LYS A 30 15.57 -16.49 2.46
N LYS A 31 14.25 -16.41 2.70
CA LYS A 31 13.27 -16.07 1.66
C LYS A 31 13.64 -14.80 0.86
N GLN A 32 14.13 -13.76 1.53
CA GLN A 32 14.56 -12.52 0.87
C GLN A 32 15.80 -12.71 -0.01
N GLU A 33 16.83 -13.40 0.50
CA GLU A 33 18.05 -13.73 -0.25
C GLU A 33 17.74 -14.62 -1.46
N LEU A 34 16.78 -15.53 -1.30
CA LEU A 34 16.31 -16.42 -2.36
C LEU A 34 15.58 -15.65 -3.46
N ILE A 35 14.66 -14.75 -3.10
CA ILE A 35 13.99 -13.85 -4.06
C ILE A 35 15.03 -13.01 -4.81
N PHE A 36 16.00 -12.46 -4.07
CA PHE A 36 17.08 -11.68 -4.65
C PHE A 36 17.89 -12.48 -5.67
N ALA A 37 18.31 -13.70 -5.32
CA ALA A 37 19.09 -14.56 -6.20
C ALA A 37 18.30 -14.99 -7.45
N ILE A 38 17.00 -15.29 -7.31
CA ILE A 38 16.11 -15.58 -8.45
C ILE A 38 16.04 -14.38 -9.40
N LEU A 39 15.83 -13.18 -8.86
CA LEU A 39 15.72 -11.97 -9.67
C LEU A 39 17.03 -11.59 -10.34
N GLN A 40 18.15 -11.80 -9.67
CA GLN A 40 19.48 -11.59 -10.24
C GLN A 40 19.72 -12.55 -11.41
N ALA A 41 19.49 -13.85 -11.22
CA ALA A 41 19.65 -14.86 -12.28
C ALA A 41 18.74 -14.59 -13.49
N GLN A 42 17.52 -14.08 -13.27
CA GLN A 42 16.62 -13.67 -14.34
C GLN A 42 17.10 -12.42 -15.09
N THR A 43 17.59 -11.42 -14.35
CA THR A 43 18.14 -10.20 -14.95
C THR A 43 19.37 -10.51 -15.80
N ASP A 44 20.20 -11.46 -15.37
CA ASP A 44 21.38 -11.94 -16.13
C ASP A 44 20.99 -12.68 -17.41
N GLN A 45 19.77 -13.25 -17.47
CA GLN A 45 19.17 -13.85 -18.68
C GLN A 45 18.39 -12.82 -19.52
N GLU A 46 18.58 -11.52 -19.29
CA GLU A 46 17.86 -10.41 -19.94
C GLU A 46 16.33 -10.46 -19.78
N VAL A 47 15.83 -11.16 -18.77
CA VAL A 47 14.40 -11.21 -18.45
C VAL A 47 13.99 -9.91 -17.76
N ILE A 48 12.97 -9.24 -18.29
CA ILE A 48 12.43 -8.02 -17.70
C ILE A 48 11.70 -8.36 -16.39
N VAL A 49 12.16 -7.74 -15.30
CA VAL A 49 11.55 -7.80 -13.98
C VAL A 49 10.78 -6.51 -13.71
N SER A 50 9.58 -6.62 -13.16
CA SER A 50 8.75 -5.48 -12.77
C SER A 50 8.57 -5.42 -11.24
N GLY A 51 8.55 -4.20 -10.70
CA GLY A 51 8.27 -3.92 -9.29
C GLY A 51 7.17 -2.86 -9.14
N GLU A 52 6.56 -2.84 -7.97
CA GLU A 52 5.54 -1.86 -7.57
C GLU A 52 5.77 -1.48 -6.11
N GLY A 53 5.55 -0.20 -5.78
CA GLY A 53 5.52 0.27 -4.39
C GLY A 53 5.16 1.74 -4.28
N THR A 54 4.97 2.20 -3.05
CA THR A 54 4.64 3.60 -2.74
C THR A 54 5.93 4.38 -2.51
N LEU A 55 6.14 5.46 -3.26
CA LEU A 55 7.35 6.27 -3.17
C LEU A 55 7.42 7.02 -1.83
N GLU A 56 8.56 6.91 -1.16
CA GLU A 56 9.00 7.80 -0.10
C GLU A 56 10.23 8.58 -0.61
N VAL A 57 10.11 9.90 -0.73
CA VAL A 57 11.23 10.78 -1.09
C VAL A 57 11.94 11.22 0.17
N LEU A 58 13.25 10.97 0.23
CA LEU A 58 14.10 11.36 1.36
C LEU A 58 14.66 12.78 1.18
N PRO A 59 15.15 13.44 2.25
CA PRO A 59 15.62 14.82 2.21
C PRO A 59 16.71 15.10 1.16
N ASP A 60 17.54 14.11 0.85
CA ASP A 60 18.60 14.20 -0.17
C ASP A 60 18.07 14.13 -1.62
N GLY A 61 16.76 14.00 -1.81
CA GLY A 61 16.08 14.05 -3.11
C GLY A 61 16.02 12.74 -3.89
N TYR A 62 16.63 11.67 -3.38
CA TYR A 62 16.36 10.30 -3.86
C TYR A 62 15.22 9.69 -3.06
N GLY A 63 14.69 8.55 -3.50
CA GLY A 63 13.59 7.89 -2.80
C GLY A 63 13.62 6.37 -2.91
N PHE A 64 12.71 5.75 -2.18
CA PHE A 64 12.49 4.31 -2.20
C PHE A 64 11.01 3.99 -2.43
N LEU A 65 10.72 2.98 -3.24
CA LEU A 65 9.39 2.40 -3.31
C LEU A 65 9.24 1.42 -2.15
N ARG A 66 8.40 1.80 -1.18
CA ARG A 66 8.08 1.00 0.01
C ARG A 66 6.94 0.04 -0.29
N SER A 67 7.02 -1.16 0.28
CA SER A 67 6.02 -2.22 0.10
C SER A 67 4.85 -2.06 1.08
N PRO A 68 3.57 -2.11 0.62
CA PRO A 68 2.41 -2.19 1.51
C PRO A 68 2.45 -3.44 2.41
N ASP A 69 2.94 -4.57 1.88
CA ASP A 69 3.08 -5.83 2.63
C ASP A 69 4.00 -5.71 3.85
N SER A 70 4.89 -4.73 3.83
CA SER A 70 5.83 -4.42 4.91
C SER A 70 5.37 -3.22 5.74
N ASN A 71 4.10 -2.82 5.66
CA ASN A 71 3.55 -1.64 6.32
C ASN A 71 4.33 -0.35 6.01
N TYR A 72 4.86 -0.23 4.79
CA TYR A 72 5.72 0.87 4.35
C TYR A 72 7.06 1.00 5.10
N LEU A 73 7.50 -0.05 5.77
CA LEU A 73 8.79 -0.05 6.45
C LEU A 73 9.96 -0.11 5.47
N PRO A 74 11.09 0.54 5.82
CA PRO A 74 12.34 0.33 5.12
C PRO A 74 12.73 -1.15 5.12
N GLY A 75 12.82 -1.72 3.93
CA GLY A 75 13.18 -3.10 3.68
C GLY A 75 14.41 -3.23 2.76
N PRO A 76 15.15 -4.34 2.83
CA PRO A 76 16.24 -4.62 1.91
C PRO A 76 15.76 -4.83 0.45
N ASP A 77 14.48 -5.13 0.29
CA ASP A 77 13.77 -5.37 -0.97
C ASP A 77 13.09 -4.11 -1.54
N ASP A 78 13.37 -2.94 -0.95
CA ASP A 78 12.91 -1.66 -1.48
C ASP A 78 13.60 -1.30 -2.80
N ILE A 79 12.87 -0.56 -3.63
CA ILE A 79 13.34 -0.16 -4.96
C ILE A 79 13.80 1.29 -4.90
N TYR A 80 15.09 1.50 -5.11
CA TYR A 80 15.71 2.80 -5.26
C TYR A 80 15.16 3.55 -6.47
N VAL A 81 14.82 4.83 -6.26
CA VAL A 81 14.40 5.78 -7.28
C VAL A 81 15.35 6.97 -7.28
N SER A 82 15.95 7.24 -8.44
CA SER A 82 16.94 8.31 -8.56
C SER A 82 16.30 9.70 -8.51
N PRO A 83 17.04 10.73 -8.04
CA PRO A 83 16.56 12.13 -8.08
C PRO A 83 16.21 12.60 -9.49
N SER A 84 16.88 12.05 -10.52
CA SER A 84 16.60 12.37 -11.92
C SER A 84 15.24 11.84 -12.37
N GLN A 85 14.85 10.62 -11.95
CA GLN A 85 13.51 10.08 -12.23
C GLN A 85 12.43 10.85 -11.48
N ILE A 86 12.66 11.16 -10.20
CA ILE A 86 11.75 11.97 -9.37
C ILE A 86 11.47 13.32 -10.05
N ARG A 87 12.52 14.04 -10.44
CA ARG A 87 12.38 15.33 -11.14
C ARG A 87 11.72 15.19 -12.51
N ARG A 88 12.11 14.19 -13.31
CA ARG A 88 11.59 14.00 -14.67
C ARG A 88 10.07 13.79 -14.72
N PHE A 89 9.53 13.03 -13.76
CA PHE A 89 8.12 12.69 -13.70
C PHE A 89 7.34 13.52 -12.66
N GLY A 90 7.99 14.46 -11.98
CA GLY A 90 7.36 15.29 -10.94
C GLY A 90 6.84 14.47 -9.75
N LEU A 91 7.50 13.35 -9.43
CA LEU A 91 7.07 12.40 -8.42
C LEU A 91 7.13 13.01 -7.01
N ARG A 92 6.22 12.59 -6.14
CA ARG A 92 6.15 13.00 -4.74
C ARG A 92 5.96 11.79 -3.83
N THR A 93 6.27 11.97 -2.56
CA THR A 93 5.93 10.98 -1.53
C THR A 93 4.45 10.62 -1.62
N GLY A 94 4.14 9.32 -1.53
CA GLY A 94 2.82 8.75 -1.69
C GLY A 94 2.49 8.26 -3.11
N ASP A 95 3.25 8.63 -4.15
CA ASP A 95 2.95 8.17 -5.51
C ASP A 95 3.21 6.66 -5.59
N THR A 96 2.21 5.90 -6.01
CA THR A 96 2.36 4.46 -6.28
C THR A 96 2.97 4.29 -7.66
N ILE A 97 4.16 3.71 -7.72
CA ILE A 97 4.92 3.59 -8.96
C ILE A 97 5.05 2.11 -9.27
N SER A 98 4.76 1.75 -10.52
CA SER A 98 5.11 0.45 -11.06
C SER A 98 5.94 0.59 -12.33
N GLY A 99 6.86 -0.34 -12.51
CA GLY A 99 7.75 -0.32 -13.66
C GLY A 99 8.84 -1.35 -13.60
N GLN A 100 9.75 -1.28 -14.57
CA GLN A 100 10.84 -2.22 -14.73
C GLN A 100 11.93 -1.93 -13.70
N ILE A 101 12.40 -2.96 -13.03
CA ILE A 101 13.46 -2.88 -12.04
C ILE A 101 14.66 -3.72 -12.48
N ARG A 102 15.83 -3.39 -11.93
CA ARG A 102 17.03 -4.20 -12.07
C ARG A 102 17.61 -4.54 -10.70
N ALA A 103 18.27 -5.68 -10.62
CA ALA A 103 19.09 -6.03 -9.48
C ALA A 103 20.22 -4.99 -9.28
N PRO A 104 20.69 -4.78 -8.02
CA PRO A 104 21.84 -3.93 -7.76
C PRO A 104 23.10 -4.49 -8.46
N LYS A 105 23.98 -3.59 -8.88
CA LYS A 105 25.29 -3.91 -9.48
C LYS A 105 26.44 -3.36 -8.65
N GLY A 106 27.53 -4.10 -8.58
CA GLY A 106 28.73 -3.68 -7.84
C GLY A 106 28.44 -3.49 -6.35
N ASP A 107 28.65 -2.28 -5.83
CA ASP A 107 28.46 -1.93 -4.41
C ASP A 107 27.02 -1.48 -4.07
N GLU A 108 26.08 -1.50 -5.02
CA GLU A 108 24.68 -1.17 -4.78
C GLU A 108 24.01 -2.21 -3.85
N ARG A 109 23.11 -1.75 -2.96
CA ARG A 109 22.42 -2.62 -2.00
C ARG A 109 20.95 -2.89 -2.32
N TYR A 110 20.34 -2.06 -3.16
CA TYR A 110 18.90 -2.07 -3.41
C TYR A 110 18.60 -2.31 -4.88
N PHE A 111 17.42 -2.85 -5.17
CA PHE A 111 16.90 -2.83 -6.54
C PHE A 111 16.81 -1.40 -7.04
N ALA A 112 17.03 -1.16 -8.33
CA ALA A 112 16.91 0.17 -8.91
C ALA A 112 15.79 0.18 -9.95
N LEU A 113 14.97 1.23 -9.92
CA LEU A 113 13.96 1.46 -10.95
C LEU A 113 14.67 1.80 -12.28
N LEU A 114 14.43 1.01 -13.32
CA LEU A 114 14.98 1.24 -14.66
C LEU A 114 14.06 2.14 -15.48
N LYS A 115 12.76 1.81 -15.49
CA LYS A 115 11.75 2.50 -16.30
C LYS A 115 10.43 2.56 -15.53
N VAL A 116 9.87 3.75 -15.40
CA VAL A 116 8.50 3.96 -14.89
C VAL A 116 7.52 3.53 -15.98
N GLU A 117 6.57 2.65 -15.64
CA GLU A 117 5.50 2.22 -16.54
C GLU A 117 4.16 2.83 -16.16
N LYS A 118 3.84 2.94 -14.87
CA LYS A 118 2.62 3.58 -14.37
C LYS A 118 2.88 4.41 -13.11
N ILE A 119 2.10 5.46 -12.93
CA ILE A 119 2.04 6.29 -11.72
C ILE A 119 0.58 6.31 -11.27
N ASN A 120 0.32 5.91 -10.02
CA ASN A 120 -1.02 5.79 -9.43
C ASN A 120 -2.00 5.02 -10.34
N TYR A 121 -1.50 3.92 -10.92
CA TYR A 121 -2.22 3.00 -11.82
C TYR A 121 -2.57 3.56 -13.21
N GLU A 122 -2.07 4.74 -13.55
CA GLU A 122 -2.32 5.42 -14.82
C GLU A 122 -1.01 5.65 -15.60
N ASP A 123 -1.12 6.02 -16.87
CA ASP A 123 0.05 6.33 -17.70
C ASP A 123 0.80 7.56 -17.14
N PRO A 124 2.14 7.53 -17.06
CA PRO A 124 2.94 8.63 -16.51
C PRO A 124 2.69 9.99 -17.18
N GLU A 125 2.26 10.02 -18.44
CA GLU A 125 1.95 11.26 -19.14
C GLU A 125 0.71 11.96 -18.58
N ILE A 126 -0.28 11.22 -18.07
CA ILE A 126 -1.50 11.77 -17.46
C ILE A 126 -1.18 12.52 -16.16
N SER A 127 -0.15 12.07 -15.43
CA SER A 127 0.22 12.64 -14.12
C SER A 127 0.79 14.06 -14.22
N LYS A 128 1.14 14.56 -15.43
CA LYS A 128 1.69 15.91 -15.62
C LYS A 128 0.64 17.02 -15.52
N ASP A 129 -0.61 16.73 -15.89
CA ASP A 129 -1.69 17.72 -15.96
C ASP A 129 -2.58 17.73 -14.70
N LYS A 130 -2.16 17.05 -13.62
CA LYS A 130 -2.96 16.91 -12.40
C LYS A 130 -2.96 18.19 -11.56
N ILE A 131 -4.11 18.44 -10.94
CA ILE A 131 -4.25 19.48 -9.92
C ILE A 131 -3.79 18.89 -8.59
N LEU A 132 -2.90 19.59 -7.90
CA LEU A 132 -2.43 19.17 -6.58
C LEU A 132 -3.58 19.15 -5.58
N PHE A 133 -3.53 18.20 -4.63
CA PHE A 133 -4.58 18.03 -3.63
C PHE A 133 -4.92 19.35 -2.89
N ASP A 134 -3.90 20.11 -2.49
CA ASP A 134 -4.07 21.37 -1.76
C ASP A 134 -4.72 22.49 -2.59
N ASN A 135 -4.76 22.35 -3.92
CA ASN A 135 -5.41 23.29 -4.83
C ASN A 135 -6.88 22.89 -5.13
N LEU A 136 -7.34 21.73 -4.66
CA LEU A 136 -8.72 21.31 -4.82
C LEU A 136 -9.64 22.15 -3.93
N THR A 137 -10.82 22.50 -4.43
CA THR A 137 -11.82 23.22 -3.64
C THR A 137 -12.55 22.23 -2.73
N PRO A 138 -12.48 22.37 -1.41
CA PRO A 138 -13.18 21.48 -0.49
C PRO A 138 -14.68 21.77 -0.55
N LEU A 139 -15.49 20.72 -0.68
CA LEU A 139 -16.95 20.77 -0.67
C LEU A 139 -17.50 19.76 0.33
N TYR A 140 -18.77 19.93 0.70
CA TYR A 140 -19.49 18.92 1.48
C TYR A 140 -19.71 17.63 0.65
N PRO A 141 -19.79 16.46 1.29
CA PRO A 141 -20.16 15.23 0.61
C PRO A 141 -21.51 15.36 -0.11
N GLN A 142 -21.52 15.07 -1.42
CA GLN A 142 -22.73 15.10 -2.26
C GLN A 142 -23.23 13.70 -2.61
N GLU A 143 -22.37 12.69 -2.47
CA GLU A 143 -22.68 11.29 -2.72
C GLU A 143 -22.61 10.51 -1.41
N LYS A 144 -23.69 9.79 -1.09
CA LYS A 144 -23.79 8.95 0.11
C LYS A 144 -23.22 7.56 -0.17
N PHE A 145 -22.45 7.01 0.77
CA PHE A 145 -22.15 5.58 0.80
C PHE A 145 -23.33 4.81 1.40
N THR A 146 -23.84 3.82 0.65
CA THR A 146 -24.75 2.81 1.18
C THR A 146 -23.99 1.82 2.05
N MET A 147 -24.31 1.75 3.35
CA MET A 147 -23.64 0.88 4.32
C MET A 147 -24.39 -0.45 4.56
N GLU A 148 -25.70 -0.50 4.32
CA GLU A 148 -26.47 -1.74 4.37
C GLU A 148 -25.96 -2.75 3.33
N TYR A 149 -25.51 -3.92 3.77
CA TYR A 149 -24.94 -4.94 2.87
C TYR A 149 -25.38 -6.39 3.19
N ALA A 150 -25.95 -6.62 4.37
CA ALA A 150 -26.44 -7.91 4.83
C ALA A 150 -27.65 -7.72 5.76
N HIS A 151 -28.63 -8.62 5.67
CA HIS A 151 -29.92 -8.50 6.35
C HIS A 151 -29.85 -8.52 7.89
N ASP A 152 -28.80 -9.14 8.41
CA ASP A 152 -28.52 -9.44 9.81
C ASP A 152 -27.51 -8.45 10.40
N ASN A 153 -26.96 -7.56 9.56
CA ASN A 153 -26.09 -6.49 10.01
C ASN A 153 -26.89 -5.23 10.32
N TYR A 154 -27.45 -5.18 11.53
CA TYR A 154 -28.22 -4.04 11.99
C TYR A 154 -27.36 -2.78 12.18
N ALA A 155 -26.06 -2.93 12.47
CA ALA A 155 -25.18 -1.81 12.76
C ALA A 155 -25.05 -0.87 11.55
N THR A 156 -24.79 -1.39 10.36
CA THR A 156 -24.64 -0.56 9.17
C THR A 156 -25.95 0.08 8.70
N ARG A 157 -27.08 -0.60 8.91
CA ARG A 157 -28.42 -0.05 8.67
C ARG A 157 -28.73 1.13 9.58
N ILE A 158 -28.37 1.03 10.86
CA ILE A 158 -28.51 2.13 11.82
C ILE A 158 -27.63 3.31 11.40
N ILE A 159 -26.37 3.08 10.99
CA ILE A 159 -25.49 4.12 10.47
C ILE A 159 -26.16 4.83 9.27
N ASP A 160 -26.70 4.07 8.32
CA ASP A 160 -27.35 4.62 7.13
C ASP A 160 -28.54 5.55 7.41
N LEU A 161 -29.27 5.28 8.51
CA LEU A 161 -30.47 6.03 8.91
C LEU A 161 -30.15 7.22 9.82
N ILE A 162 -29.22 7.05 10.76
CA ILE A 162 -28.98 8.02 11.85
C ILE A 162 -27.77 8.91 11.57
N ALA A 163 -26.72 8.35 10.97
CA ALA A 163 -25.44 9.03 10.74
C ALA A 163 -24.88 8.66 9.36
N PRO A 164 -25.55 9.04 8.26
CA PRO A 164 -25.12 8.68 6.92
C PRO A 164 -23.71 9.20 6.62
N ILE A 165 -22.90 8.36 5.99
CA ILE A 165 -21.52 8.67 5.62
C ILE A 165 -21.49 8.89 4.10
N GLY A 166 -20.87 9.98 3.64
CA GLY A 166 -20.69 10.27 2.22
C GLY A 166 -19.23 10.29 1.76
N LYS A 167 -19.02 10.42 0.45
CA LYS A 167 -17.70 10.57 -0.15
C LYS A 167 -17.05 11.89 0.30
N GLY A 168 -15.87 11.79 0.91
CA GLY A 168 -15.19 12.93 1.54
C GLY A 168 -15.67 13.25 2.96
N GLN A 169 -16.51 12.41 3.57
CA GLN A 169 -16.95 12.60 4.96
C GLN A 169 -15.77 12.45 5.93
N ARG A 170 -15.66 13.39 6.87
CA ARG A 170 -14.84 13.26 8.06
C ARG A 170 -15.74 12.82 9.22
N ALA A 171 -15.49 11.64 9.76
CA ALA A 171 -16.29 11.04 10.82
C ALA A 171 -15.42 10.69 12.02
N LEU A 172 -16.05 10.67 13.21
CA LEU A 172 -15.44 10.23 14.44
C LEU A 172 -16.39 9.24 15.13
N ILE A 173 -15.91 8.02 15.39
CA ILE A 173 -16.66 7.02 16.14
C ILE A 173 -16.20 7.09 17.59
N THR A 174 -17.00 7.74 18.43
CA THR A 174 -16.71 7.81 19.87
C THR A 174 -17.17 6.53 20.55
N SER A 175 -16.25 5.75 21.11
CA SER A 175 -16.54 4.48 21.78
C SER A 175 -15.78 4.39 23.10
N PRO A 176 -16.42 3.99 24.21
CA PRO A 176 -15.68 3.57 25.39
C PRO A 176 -14.92 2.25 25.10
N PRO A 177 -13.92 1.89 25.92
CA PRO A 177 -13.24 0.62 25.79
C PRO A 177 -14.23 -0.56 25.83
N ARG A 178 -14.00 -1.56 24.98
CA ARG A 178 -14.81 -2.80 24.89
C ARG A 178 -16.27 -2.62 24.45
N ALA A 179 -16.62 -1.53 23.78
CA ALA A 179 -17.97 -1.33 23.22
C ALA A 179 -18.13 -1.75 21.75
N GLY A 180 -17.16 -2.47 21.19
CA GLY A 180 -17.27 -3.04 19.84
C GLY A 180 -16.82 -2.12 18.70
N LYS A 181 -15.93 -1.14 18.97
CA LYS A 181 -15.25 -0.26 17.98
C LYS A 181 -14.80 -1.05 16.75
N THR A 182 -14.00 -2.10 16.98
CA THR A 182 -13.40 -2.94 15.94
C THR A 182 -14.45 -3.62 15.07
N ILE A 183 -15.53 -4.14 15.67
CA ILE A 183 -16.63 -4.79 14.95
C ILE A 183 -17.36 -3.77 14.05
N ILE A 184 -17.58 -2.55 14.55
CA ILE A 184 -18.20 -1.48 13.74
C ILE A 184 -17.30 -1.11 12.56
N LEU A 185 -15.98 -0.97 12.76
CA LEU A 185 -15.04 -0.67 11.68
C LEU A 185 -14.98 -1.80 10.63
N GLN A 186 -14.94 -3.06 11.06
CA GLN A 186 -15.02 -4.22 10.16
C GLN A 186 -16.32 -4.21 9.35
N ASN A 187 -17.45 -3.87 9.99
CA ASN A 187 -18.73 -3.77 9.31
C ASN A 187 -18.77 -2.66 8.27
N ILE A 188 -18.20 -1.48 8.56
CA ILE A 188 -18.06 -0.37 7.61
C ILE A 188 -17.15 -0.78 6.44
N ALA A 189 -16.01 -1.40 6.74
CA ALA A 189 -15.07 -1.89 5.73
C ALA A 189 -15.73 -2.90 4.76
N ASN A 190 -16.46 -3.86 5.31
CA ASN A 190 -17.16 -4.89 4.53
C ASN A 190 -18.33 -4.30 3.73
N ALA A 191 -19.02 -3.30 4.27
CA ALA A 191 -20.04 -2.57 3.53
C ALA A 191 -19.46 -1.83 2.32
N LEU A 192 -18.38 -1.07 2.54
CA LEU A 192 -17.69 -0.33 1.48
C LEU A 192 -17.20 -1.26 0.37
N THR A 193 -16.51 -2.34 0.73
CA THR A 193 -15.95 -3.27 -0.26
C THR A 193 -17.00 -4.04 -1.06
N LYS A 194 -18.19 -4.25 -0.48
CA LYS A 194 -19.30 -4.94 -1.17
C LYS A 194 -20.14 -4.00 -2.02
N ASN A 195 -20.44 -2.80 -1.52
CA ASN A 195 -21.37 -1.87 -2.17
C ASN A 195 -20.66 -0.85 -3.07
N HIS A 196 -19.40 -0.53 -2.78
CA HIS A 196 -18.59 0.48 -3.47
C HIS A 196 -17.19 -0.08 -3.81
N PRO A 197 -17.10 -1.14 -4.65
CA PRO A 197 -15.84 -1.80 -4.98
C PRO A 197 -14.85 -0.89 -5.74
N GLU A 198 -15.30 0.25 -6.25
CA GLU A 198 -14.46 1.29 -6.86
C GLU A 198 -13.66 2.11 -5.86
N VAL A 199 -14.06 2.11 -4.57
CA VAL A 199 -13.41 2.85 -3.50
C VAL A 199 -12.11 2.16 -3.10
N VAL A 200 -11.04 2.93 -3.02
CA VAL A 200 -9.78 2.46 -2.43
C VAL A 200 -9.92 2.48 -0.91
N LEU A 201 -10.08 1.32 -0.31
CA LEU A 201 -10.16 1.15 1.14
C LEU A 201 -8.78 0.87 1.73
N ILE A 202 -8.35 1.73 2.64
CA ILE A 202 -7.17 1.56 3.48
C ILE A 202 -7.62 1.47 4.93
N VAL A 203 -7.22 0.42 5.64
CA VAL A 203 -7.37 0.31 7.09
C VAL A 203 -6.01 0.56 7.72
N LEU A 204 -5.90 1.60 8.52
CA LEU A 204 -4.67 1.99 9.20
C LEU A 204 -4.83 1.73 10.70
N LEU A 205 -4.01 0.83 11.24
CA LEU A 205 -4.04 0.43 12.65
C LEU A 205 -2.78 0.97 13.35
N ILE A 206 -2.94 1.81 14.37
CA ILE A 206 -1.83 2.45 15.08
C ILE A 206 -1.86 2.09 16.56
N ASP A 207 -0.72 1.67 17.10
CA ASP A 207 -0.57 1.31 18.52
C ASP A 207 -1.53 0.19 18.96
N GLU A 208 -1.96 -0.64 17.99
CA GLU A 208 -2.89 -1.74 18.21
C GLU A 208 -2.16 -3.07 18.44
N ARG A 209 -2.90 -4.06 18.96
CA ARG A 209 -2.34 -5.38 19.28
C ARG A 209 -2.15 -6.26 18.04
N PRO A 210 -1.08 -7.08 17.96
CA PRO A 210 -0.83 -7.96 16.81
C PRO A 210 -1.99 -8.90 16.45
N GLU A 211 -2.72 -9.41 17.46
CA GLU A 211 -3.88 -10.27 17.24
C GLU A 211 -5.06 -9.52 16.61
N GLU A 212 -5.26 -8.25 16.96
CA GLU A 212 -6.31 -7.39 16.39
C GLU A 212 -5.98 -6.99 14.95
N VAL A 213 -4.69 -6.72 14.67
CA VAL A 213 -4.19 -6.53 13.30
C VAL A 213 -4.46 -7.76 12.44
N THR A 214 -4.13 -8.94 12.96
CA THR A 214 -4.32 -10.21 12.23
C THR A 214 -5.80 -10.48 11.96
N ASP A 215 -6.68 -10.18 12.93
CA ASP A 215 -8.13 -10.33 12.78
C ASP A 215 -8.67 -9.40 11.68
N MET A 216 -8.23 -8.14 11.66
CA MET A 216 -8.62 -7.17 10.63
C MET A 216 -8.15 -7.59 9.22
N GLN A 217 -6.90 -8.05 9.10
CA GLN A 217 -6.33 -8.54 7.83
C GLN A 217 -7.09 -9.73 7.24
N ARG A 218 -7.64 -10.60 8.09
CA ARG A 218 -8.43 -11.76 7.66
C ARG A 218 -9.87 -11.42 7.33
N SER A 219 -10.41 -10.40 7.98
CA SER A 219 -11.84 -10.06 7.93
C SER A 219 -12.19 -9.03 6.86
N VAL A 220 -11.24 -8.18 6.47
CA VAL A 220 -11.48 -7.07 5.54
C VAL A 220 -10.75 -7.27 4.22
N LYS A 221 -11.46 -7.05 3.12
CA LYS A 221 -10.89 -7.02 1.76
C LYS A 221 -10.40 -5.61 1.43
N GLY A 222 -9.19 -5.29 1.84
CA GLY A 222 -8.60 -3.97 1.55
C GLY A 222 -7.12 -3.96 1.86
N GLU A 223 -6.52 -2.78 1.72
CA GLU A 223 -5.15 -2.58 2.15
C GLU A 223 -5.13 -2.34 3.66
N VAL A 224 -4.60 -3.29 4.43
CA VAL A 224 -4.49 -3.17 5.89
C VAL A 224 -3.04 -2.88 6.26
N ILE A 225 -2.79 -1.66 6.72
CA ILE A 225 -1.50 -1.14 7.15
C ILE A 225 -1.51 -1.00 8.66
N SER A 226 -0.44 -1.45 9.32
CA SER A 226 -0.37 -1.44 10.78
C SER A 226 0.98 -1.02 11.32
N SER A 227 0.98 -0.35 12.47
CA SER A 227 2.12 -0.22 13.36
C SER A 227 1.70 -0.61 14.77
N THR A 228 2.10 -1.80 15.22
CA THR A 228 1.72 -2.34 16.54
C THR A 228 2.36 -1.56 17.69
N PHE A 229 1.85 -1.77 18.91
CA PHE A 229 2.34 -1.10 20.13
C PHE A 229 3.82 -1.36 20.49
N ASP A 230 4.44 -2.38 19.89
CA ASP A 230 5.87 -2.68 20.08
C ASP A 230 6.78 -1.63 19.41
N GLU A 231 6.20 -0.77 18.57
CA GLU A 231 6.92 0.16 17.72
C GLU A 231 7.04 1.56 18.35
N PRO A 232 8.11 2.31 18.07
CA PRO A 232 8.26 3.65 18.60
C PRO A 232 7.25 4.62 17.97
N ALA A 233 6.86 5.66 18.71
CA ALA A 233 5.91 6.67 18.24
C ALA A 233 6.31 7.35 16.91
N GLN A 234 7.62 7.52 16.67
CA GLN A 234 8.14 8.04 15.40
C GLN A 234 7.71 7.19 14.21
N ARG A 235 7.62 5.87 14.39
CA ARG A 235 7.15 4.94 13.37
C ARG A 235 5.66 5.08 13.14
N HIS A 236 4.85 5.25 14.18
CA HIS A 236 3.42 5.50 14.02
C HIS A 236 3.17 6.73 13.15
N VAL A 237 3.91 7.81 13.40
CA VAL A 237 3.84 9.05 12.61
C VAL A 237 4.24 8.78 11.17
N GLN A 238 5.39 8.15 10.93
CA GLN A 238 5.88 7.88 9.57
C GLN A 238 4.89 7.05 8.75
N VAL A 239 4.33 5.98 9.32
CA VAL A 239 3.36 5.12 8.62
C VAL A 239 2.08 5.88 8.32
N ALA A 240 1.58 6.68 9.27
CA ALA A 240 0.40 7.50 9.07
C ALA A 240 0.61 8.58 7.99
N GLU A 241 1.78 9.22 7.96
CA GLU A 241 2.15 10.20 6.92
C GLU A 241 2.23 9.53 5.54
N MET A 242 2.85 8.36 5.44
CA MET A 242 2.91 7.60 4.19
C MET A 242 1.53 7.23 3.65
N VAL A 243 0.63 6.75 4.52
CA VAL A 243 -0.76 6.41 4.15
C VAL A 243 -1.52 7.66 3.71
N LEU A 244 -1.38 8.78 4.44
CA LEU A 244 -2.05 10.03 4.13
C LEU A 244 -1.57 10.60 2.78
N GLU A 245 -0.25 10.63 2.54
CA GLU A 245 0.30 11.11 1.27
C GLU A 245 -0.14 10.22 0.12
N LYS A 246 -0.13 8.89 0.28
CA LYS A 246 -0.68 7.96 -0.72
C LYS A 246 -2.15 8.27 -1.03
N ALA A 247 -2.98 8.46 -0.01
CA ALA A 247 -4.39 8.79 -0.20
C ALA A 247 -4.57 10.11 -0.97
N LYS A 248 -3.81 11.16 -0.63
CA LYS A 248 -3.83 12.43 -1.36
C LYS A 248 -3.46 12.23 -2.84
N ARG A 249 -2.38 11.48 -3.12
CA ARG A 249 -1.97 11.19 -4.50
C ARG A 249 -3.06 10.46 -5.27
N LEU A 250 -3.74 9.49 -4.67
CA LEU A 250 -4.86 8.80 -5.32
C LEU A 250 -6.06 9.74 -5.57
N VAL A 251 -6.37 10.65 -4.64
CA VAL A 251 -7.44 11.65 -4.82
C VAL A 251 -7.11 12.66 -5.93
N GLU A 252 -5.83 13.04 -6.10
CA GLU A 252 -5.39 13.85 -7.26
C GLU A 252 -5.70 13.16 -8.61
N HIS A 253 -5.73 11.82 -8.60
CA HIS A 253 -6.14 10.97 -9.72
C HIS A 253 -7.65 10.62 -9.71
N LYS A 254 -8.46 11.45 -9.04
CA LYS A 254 -9.94 11.32 -8.97
C LYS A 254 -10.42 9.98 -8.44
N LYS A 255 -9.63 9.33 -7.59
CA LYS A 255 -10.06 8.12 -6.87
C LYS A 255 -10.76 8.51 -5.58
N ASP A 256 -11.85 7.80 -5.28
CA ASP A 256 -12.47 7.85 -3.96
C ASP A 256 -11.64 6.97 -3.00
N VAL A 257 -11.08 7.57 -1.96
CA VAL A 257 -10.24 6.88 -0.97
C VAL A 257 -10.90 6.98 0.40
N VAL A 258 -10.99 5.85 1.09
CA VAL A 258 -11.45 5.80 2.49
C VAL A 258 -10.31 5.26 3.35
N ILE A 259 -9.97 6.01 4.39
CA ILE A 259 -9.06 5.56 5.45
C ILE A 259 -9.91 5.27 6.68
N LEU A 260 -9.91 4.01 7.13
CA LEU A 260 -10.40 3.63 8.45
C LEU A 260 -9.19 3.60 9.38
N LEU A 261 -9.04 4.66 10.18
CA LEU A 261 -7.98 4.79 11.16
C LEU A 261 -8.49 4.27 12.50
N ASP A 262 -7.81 3.25 13.03
CA ASP A 262 -8.05 2.69 14.36
C ASP A 262 -6.84 2.84 15.28
#